data_AF-A0A5B0QWS5-F1
#
_entry.id   AF-A0A5B0QWS5-F1
#
_cell.length_a   1.000
_cell.length_b   1.000
_cell.length_c   1.000
_cell.angle_alpha   90.00
_cell.angle_beta   90.00
_cell.angle_gamma   90.00
#
_symmetry.space_group_name_H-M   'P 1'
#
loop_
_entity.id
_entity.type
_entity.pdbx_description
1 polymer ?
#
loop_
_entity_poly.entity_id
_entity_poly.type
_entity_poly.pdbx_seq_one_letter_code
_entity_poly.pdbx_strand_id
1 'polypeptide(L)'
;MAWHRVVLVVLISLLNLQGSLQQTKPPSLKDITCGRKMEFQAGDCKAAYHKIIYDADSSLNHNERNVERTSGGCVTHIENIKWLKIPKALIEDGFEQILAKCNGYAGNATLPGFDGVRLMTRRHTHPDAHSYEDDIELNKVFCLDGPKDVKIVKQDCVEAYRLIPTNAAGRFISVDHHVPINSISSFHKKCVASIWTSDDSTVMA
;
A
#
# COMPACT_ATOMS: atom_id res chain seq x y z
N MET A 1 5.39 -31.91 -60.36
CA MET A 1 5.40 -30.60 -59.68
C MET A 1 6.02 -30.78 -58.30
N ALA A 2 7.31 -30.47 -58.17
CA ALA A 2 8.07 -30.69 -56.93
C ALA A 2 7.95 -29.47 -56.01
N TRP A 3 7.35 -29.66 -54.83
CA TRP A 3 7.23 -28.63 -53.81
C TRP A 3 8.55 -28.49 -53.08
N HIS A 4 9.24 -27.36 -53.26
CA HIS A 4 10.49 -27.08 -52.56
C HIS A 4 10.15 -26.49 -51.20
N ARG A 5 10.51 -27.19 -50.11
CA ARG A 5 10.44 -26.64 -48.75
C ARG A 5 11.66 -25.75 -48.54
N VAL A 6 11.47 -24.44 -48.60
CA VAL A 6 12.50 -23.46 -48.23
C VAL A 6 12.49 -23.36 -46.70
N VAL A 7 13.57 -23.79 -46.06
CA VAL A 7 13.80 -23.56 -44.62
C VAL A 7 14.79 -22.40 -44.51
N LEU A 8 14.31 -21.28 -43.96
CA LEU A 8 15.11 -20.08 -43.76
C LEU A 8 15.67 -20.13 -42.33
N VAL A 9 16.94 -20.52 -42.20
CA VAL A 9 17.65 -20.52 -40.91
C VAL A 9 18.34 -19.16 -40.77
N VAL A 10 17.77 -18.28 -39.94
CA VAL A 10 18.41 -17.01 -39.57
C VAL A 10 19.31 -17.27 -38.35
N LEU A 11 20.62 -17.33 -38.57
CA LEU A 11 21.60 -17.27 -37.49
C LEU A 11 21.79 -15.79 -37.11
N ILE A 12 21.05 -15.34 -36.10
CA ILE A 12 21.32 -14.05 -35.47
C ILE A 12 22.53 -14.28 -34.56
N SER A 13 23.72 -13.93 -35.04
CA SER A 13 24.86 -13.71 -34.17
C SER A 13 24.52 -12.50 -33.29
N LEU A 14 23.96 -12.76 -32.11
CA LEU A 14 24.00 -11.81 -31.01
C LEU A 14 25.48 -11.66 -30.68
N LEU A 15 26.13 -10.66 -31.28
CA LEU A 15 27.36 -10.10 -30.74
C LEU A 15 27.03 -9.78 -29.30
N ASN A 16 27.49 -10.65 -28.42
CA ASN A 16 27.49 -10.46 -26.99
C ASN A 16 28.30 -9.20 -26.73
N LEU A 17 27.66 -8.04 -26.78
CA LEU A 17 28.07 -6.93 -25.97
C LEU A 17 27.78 -7.38 -24.55
N GLN A 18 28.70 -8.15 -23.98
CA GLN A 18 28.91 -8.28 -22.55
C GLN A 18 29.34 -6.90 -22.03
N GLY A 19 28.47 -5.90 -22.19
CA GLY A 19 28.34 -4.86 -21.19
C GLY A 19 27.86 -5.61 -19.98
N SER A 20 28.79 -5.93 -19.09
CA SER A 20 28.52 -6.36 -17.73
C SER A 20 27.35 -5.55 -17.19
N LEU A 21 26.14 -6.11 -17.23
CA LEU A 21 25.11 -5.80 -16.24
C LEU A 21 25.67 -6.40 -14.95
N GLN A 22 26.68 -5.72 -14.41
CA GLN A 22 26.93 -5.74 -12.99
C GLN A 22 25.58 -5.38 -12.41
N GLN A 23 24.94 -6.37 -11.81
CA GLN A 23 23.87 -6.17 -10.87
C GLN A 23 24.53 -5.36 -9.75
N THR A 24 24.66 -4.05 -9.95
CA THR A 24 25.13 -3.13 -8.94
C THR A 24 24.19 -3.36 -7.79
N LYS A 25 24.77 -3.88 -6.69
CA LYS A 25 24.04 -4.08 -5.45
C LYS A 25 23.16 -2.85 -5.23
N PRO A 26 21.86 -3.02 -4.94
CA PRO A 26 20.98 -1.90 -4.67
C PRO A 26 21.67 -0.90 -3.72
N PRO A 27 21.53 0.40 -3.97
CA PRO A 27 22.19 1.41 -3.16
C PRO A 27 21.78 1.27 -1.70
N SER A 28 22.75 1.33 -0.78
CA SER A 28 22.44 1.28 0.64
C SER A 28 21.62 2.49 1.08
N LEU A 29 20.59 2.24 1.89
CA LEU A 29 19.78 3.27 2.51
C LEU A 29 20.64 4.05 3.50
N LYS A 30 20.65 5.38 3.36
CA LYS A 30 21.53 6.25 4.17
C LYS A 30 20.86 6.77 5.43
N ASP A 31 19.54 6.84 5.45
CA ASP A 31 18.74 7.58 6.41
C ASP A 31 17.75 6.71 7.19
N ILE A 32 18.06 5.42 7.37
CA ILE A 32 17.18 4.53 8.15
C ILE A 32 17.07 5.05 9.60
N THR A 33 15.86 5.42 9.99
CA THR A 33 15.47 5.78 11.36
C THR A 33 14.66 4.64 11.98
N CYS A 34 14.96 4.29 13.23
CA CYS A 34 14.24 3.24 13.96
C CYS A 34 13.40 3.84 15.10
N GLY A 35 12.27 3.21 15.39
CA GLY A 35 11.40 3.51 16.52
C GLY A 35 12.06 3.21 17.86
N ARG A 36 11.35 3.56 18.94
CA ARG A 36 11.85 3.41 20.33
C ARG A 36 11.30 2.21 21.07
N LYS A 37 10.31 1.54 20.50
CA LYS A 37 9.66 0.36 21.09
C LYS A 37 9.73 -0.78 20.09
N MET A 38 9.97 -1.99 20.60
CA MET A 38 9.84 -3.19 19.80
C MET A 38 8.36 -3.41 19.51
N GLU A 39 8.03 -3.60 18.24
CA GLU A 39 6.64 -3.47 17.76
C GLU A 39 6.09 -4.76 17.16
N PHE A 40 6.95 -5.68 16.70
CA PHE A 40 6.54 -6.91 15.98
C PHE A 40 7.56 -8.03 16.13
N GLN A 41 7.16 -9.27 15.79
CA GLN A 41 8.06 -10.43 15.83
C GLN A 41 8.98 -10.47 14.60
N ALA A 42 10.11 -11.17 14.76
CA ALA A 42 11.02 -11.43 13.65
C ALA A 42 10.29 -12.23 12.56
N GLY A 43 10.36 -11.75 11.31
CA GLY A 43 9.73 -12.39 10.15
C GLY A 43 8.37 -11.82 9.77
N ASP A 44 7.64 -11.15 10.69
CA ASP A 44 6.32 -10.55 10.40
C ASP A 44 6.41 -9.57 9.23
N CYS A 45 7.31 -8.59 9.31
CA CYS A 45 7.46 -7.61 8.23
C CYS A 45 7.99 -8.22 6.93
N LYS A 46 8.79 -9.30 7.03
CA LYS A 46 9.28 -10.01 5.84
C LYS A 46 8.14 -10.68 5.10
N ALA A 47 7.28 -11.36 5.83
CA ALA A 47 6.06 -11.94 5.28
C ALA A 47 5.12 -10.84 4.73
N ALA A 48 5.05 -9.67 5.38
CA ALA A 48 4.24 -8.55 4.92
C ALA A 48 4.71 -7.99 3.56
N TYR A 49 5.96 -7.56 3.42
CA TYR A 49 6.40 -6.95 2.15
C TYR A 49 6.43 -7.96 0.99
N HIS A 50 6.55 -9.26 1.26
CA HIS A 50 6.42 -10.29 0.21
C HIS A 50 5.00 -10.43 -0.35
N LYS A 51 3.98 -9.85 0.29
CA LYS A 51 2.61 -9.75 -0.24
C LYS A 51 2.41 -8.57 -1.20
N ILE A 52 3.41 -7.71 -1.39
CA ILE A 52 3.30 -6.58 -2.32
C ILE A 52 3.05 -7.13 -3.72
N ILE A 53 2.03 -6.58 -4.38
CA ILE A 53 1.69 -6.93 -5.76
C ILE A 53 2.45 -5.99 -6.68
N TYR A 54 3.10 -6.55 -7.68
CA TYR A 54 3.89 -5.81 -8.67
C TYR A 54 3.27 -6.00 -10.05
N ASP A 55 3.49 -5.02 -10.93
CA ASP A 55 3.14 -5.08 -12.34
C ASP A 55 3.93 -6.19 -13.06
N ALA A 56 3.51 -6.55 -14.27
CA ALA A 56 4.11 -7.63 -15.06
C ALA A 56 5.62 -7.44 -15.33
N ASP A 57 6.11 -6.20 -15.29
CA ASP A 57 7.52 -5.89 -15.45
C ASP A 57 8.29 -5.79 -14.12
N SER A 58 7.72 -6.32 -13.04
CA SER A 58 8.30 -6.32 -11.70
C SER A 58 8.56 -4.93 -11.13
N SER A 59 7.67 -3.98 -11.42
CA SER A 59 7.66 -2.66 -10.80
C SER A 59 6.44 -2.45 -9.90
N LEU A 60 6.55 -1.55 -8.94
CA LEU A 60 5.43 -1.11 -8.12
C LEU A 60 4.37 -0.45 -9.01
N ASN A 61 3.10 -0.76 -8.76
CA ASN A 61 1.98 -0.12 -9.45
C ASN A 61 2.08 1.40 -9.30
N HIS A 62 2.32 2.09 -10.40
CA HIS A 62 2.48 3.55 -10.42
C HIS A 62 1.16 4.32 -10.24
N ASN A 63 0.03 3.62 -10.17
CA ASN A 63 -1.28 4.21 -9.84
C ASN A 63 -1.61 4.10 -8.34
N GLU A 64 -0.71 3.55 -7.53
CA GLU A 64 -0.87 3.47 -6.07
C GLU A 64 0.15 4.40 -5.38
N ARG A 65 -0.36 5.37 -4.60
CA ARG A 65 0.47 6.30 -3.84
C ARG A 65 0.95 5.64 -2.57
N ASN A 66 0.05 4.89 -1.94
CA ASN A 66 0.26 4.21 -0.69
C ASN A 66 0.04 2.72 -0.91
N VAL A 67 1.09 1.94 -0.68
CA VAL A 67 1.03 0.48 -0.76
C VAL A 67 1.32 -0.07 0.62
N GLU A 68 0.29 -0.58 1.28
CA GLU A 68 0.41 -1.23 2.58
C GLU A 68 0.21 -2.74 2.46
N ARG A 69 1.00 -3.50 3.23
CA ARG A 69 0.81 -4.93 3.43
C ARG A 69 1.00 -5.30 4.89
N THR A 70 0.21 -6.23 5.39
CA THR A 70 0.20 -6.66 6.79
C THR A 70 0.51 -8.14 6.89
N SER A 71 1.28 -8.51 7.91
CA SER A 71 1.41 -9.90 8.34
C SER A 71 1.79 -9.96 9.82
N GLY A 72 1.06 -10.78 10.59
CA GLY A 72 1.31 -10.92 12.01
C GLY A 72 1.20 -9.58 12.73
N GLY A 73 2.27 -9.18 13.42
CA GLY A 73 2.35 -7.91 14.14
C GLY A 73 2.86 -6.71 13.33
N CYS A 74 3.15 -6.86 12.03
CA CYS A 74 3.79 -5.81 11.23
C CYS A 74 2.95 -5.35 10.02
N VAL A 75 3.02 -4.04 9.76
CA VAL A 75 2.60 -3.43 8.49
C VAL A 75 3.83 -2.84 7.80
N THR A 76 3.98 -3.16 6.52
CA THR A 76 4.92 -2.50 5.61
C THR A 76 4.17 -1.49 4.77
N HIS A 77 4.65 -0.26 4.71
CA HIS A 77 4.03 0.83 3.96
C HIS A 77 5.05 1.47 3.02
N ILE A 78 4.68 1.62 1.76
CA ILE A 78 5.40 2.39 0.76
C ILE A 78 4.60 3.64 0.46
N GLU A 79 5.22 4.81 0.66
CA GLU A 79 4.70 6.08 0.15
C GLU A 79 5.45 6.42 -1.14
N ASN A 80 4.71 6.71 -2.21
CA ASN A 80 5.19 7.06 -3.54
C ASN A 80 4.47 8.32 -4.05
N ILE A 81 4.77 9.47 -3.43
CA ILE A 81 4.02 10.73 -3.68
C ILE A 81 4.14 11.25 -5.13
N LYS A 82 5.11 10.73 -5.89
CA LYS A 82 5.37 11.14 -7.28
C LYS A 82 4.97 10.07 -8.30
N TRP A 83 4.27 9.01 -7.89
CA TRP A 83 3.78 7.97 -8.80
C TRP A 83 4.89 7.34 -9.65
N LEU A 84 6.08 7.20 -9.05
CA LEU A 84 7.25 6.67 -9.73
C LEU A 84 7.11 5.17 -9.94
N LYS A 85 7.70 4.69 -11.04
CA LYS A 85 7.81 3.27 -11.34
C LYS A 85 9.05 2.70 -10.67
N ILE A 86 8.86 1.95 -9.59
CA ILE A 86 9.97 1.51 -8.72
C ILE A 86 10.19 0.00 -8.90
N PRO A 87 11.40 -0.46 -9.21
CA PRO A 87 11.70 -1.89 -9.32
C PRO A 87 11.50 -2.63 -7.99
N LYS A 88 10.85 -3.80 -8.06
CA LYS A 88 10.67 -4.74 -6.94
C LYS A 88 11.95 -4.97 -6.14
N ALA A 89 13.06 -5.23 -6.83
CA ALA A 89 14.34 -5.54 -6.20
C ALA A 89 14.86 -4.42 -5.29
N LEU A 90 14.56 -3.15 -5.61
CA LEU A 90 14.97 -2.01 -4.78
C LEU A 90 14.08 -1.86 -3.54
N ILE A 91 12.79 -2.16 -3.68
CA ILE A 91 11.83 -2.14 -2.57
C ILE A 91 12.16 -3.25 -1.56
N GLU A 92 12.30 -4.49 -2.04
CA GLU A 92 12.57 -5.64 -1.16
C GLU A 92 13.94 -5.51 -0.48
N ASP A 93 14.98 -5.08 -1.21
CA ASP A 93 16.29 -4.81 -0.60
C ASP A 93 16.23 -3.66 0.42
N GLY A 94 15.47 -2.60 0.14
CA GLY A 94 15.25 -1.51 1.08
C GLY A 94 14.59 -1.97 2.39
N PHE A 95 13.55 -2.81 2.31
CA PHE A 95 12.96 -3.40 3.51
C PHE A 95 13.94 -4.32 4.25
N GLU A 96 14.71 -5.15 3.56
CA GLU A 96 15.75 -5.99 4.19
C GLU A 96 16.78 -5.13 4.95
N GLN A 97 17.22 -4.02 4.37
CA GLN A 97 18.13 -3.09 5.05
C GLN A 97 17.49 -2.45 6.29
N ILE A 98 16.21 -2.06 6.23
CA ILE A 98 15.46 -1.55 7.39
C ILE A 98 15.38 -2.62 8.48
N LEU A 99 14.98 -3.85 8.13
CA LEU A 99 14.81 -4.94 9.09
C LEU A 99 16.14 -5.36 9.73
N ALA A 100 17.22 -5.36 8.95
CA ALA A 100 18.57 -5.64 9.46
C ALA A 100 19.03 -4.58 10.47
N LYS A 101 18.72 -3.29 10.25
CA LYS A 101 19.13 -2.20 11.14
C LYS A 101 18.21 -2.04 12.35
N CYS A 102 16.90 -2.14 12.15
CA CYS A 102 15.90 -1.85 13.18
C CYS A 102 15.46 -3.09 13.96
N ASN A 103 15.72 -4.31 13.51
CA ASN A 103 15.61 -5.56 14.28
C ASN A 103 14.36 -5.67 15.21
N GLY A 104 13.16 -5.63 14.62
CA GLY A 104 11.88 -5.74 15.37
C GLY A 104 11.28 -4.42 15.85
N TYR A 105 11.95 -3.30 15.60
CA TYR A 105 11.44 -1.95 15.82
C TYR A 105 10.91 -1.38 14.50
N ALA A 106 9.90 -0.50 14.58
CA ALA A 106 9.45 0.29 13.44
C ALA A 106 10.63 0.98 12.75
N GLY A 107 10.59 1.06 11.43
CA GLY A 107 11.65 1.61 10.61
C GLY A 107 11.10 2.54 9.55
N ASN A 108 11.90 3.52 9.16
CA ASN A 108 11.59 4.41 8.04
C ASN A 108 12.89 4.76 7.31
N ALA A 109 12.84 4.83 5.99
CA ALA A 109 13.94 5.29 5.16
C ALA A 109 13.46 5.85 3.82
N THR A 110 14.25 6.74 3.23
CA THR A 110 14.03 7.23 1.86
C THR A 110 14.72 6.28 0.87
N LEU A 111 14.07 6.00 -0.26
CA LEU A 111 14.66 5.15 -1.29
C LEU A 111 15.64 5.94 -2.18
N PRO A 112 16.95 5.60 -2.22
CA PRO A 112 17.94 6.36 -2.99
C PRO A 112 17.63 6.34 -4.49
N GLY A 113 17.68 7.52 -5.12
CA GLY A 113 17.38 7.67 -6.55
C GLY A 113 15.88 7.82 -6.86
N PHE A 114 15.00 7.72 -5.86
CA PHE A 114 13.55 7.86 -6.02
C PHE A 114 13.04 8.93 -5.06
N ASP A 115 13.16 10.19 -5.48
CA ASP A 115 12.75 11.33 -4.66
C ASP A 115 11.24 11.29 -4.34
N GLY A 116 10.90 11.45 -3.07
CA GLY A 116 9.53 11.33 -2.57
C GLY A 116 9.05 9.91 -2.31
N VAL A 117 9.94 8.90 -2.40
CA VAL A 117 9.62 7.51 -2.04
C VAL A 117 10.15 7.18 -0.65
N ARG A 118 9.26 6.70 0.21
CA ARG A 118 9.58 6.27 1.58
C ARG A 118 9.15 4.83 1.81
N LEU A 119 10.01 4.07 2.47
CA LEU A 119 9.73 2.72 2.95
C LEU A 119 9.59 2.75 4.46
N MET A 120 8.50 2.19 4.99
CA MET A 120 8.16 2.24 6.41
C MET A 120 7.71 0.87 6.91
N THR A 121 8.08 0.53 8.13
CA THR A 121 7.51 -0.57 8.90
C THR A 121 6.95 -0.04 10.19
N ARG A 122 5.74 -0.48 10.55
CA ARG A 122 5.05 -0.09 11.78
C ARG A 122 4.37 -1.29 12.43
N ARG A 123 4.03 -1.17 13.71
CA ARG A 123 3.14 -2.11 14.37
C ARG A 123 1.80 -2.22 13.62
N HIS A 124 1.36 -3.45 13.44
CA HIS A 124 -0.01 -3.80 13.12
C HIS A 124 -0.89 -3.51 14.33
N THR A 125 -1.72 -2.48 14.22
CA THR A 125 -2.68 -2.10 15.26
C THR A 125 -4.04 -2.58 14.81
N HIS A 126 -4.51 -3.70 15.37
CA HIS A 126 -5.83 -4.27 15.11
C HIS A 126 -6.88 -3.21 14.72
N PRO A 127 -7.76 -3.49 13.75
CA PRO A 127 -8.63 -2.51 13.10
C PRO A 127 -9.16 -1.45 14.06
N ASP A 128 -8.81 -0.19 13.79
CA ASP A 128 -9.40 0.97 14.45
C ASP A 128 -10.17 1.84 13.43
N ALA A 129 -10.85 2.90 13.89
CA ALA A 129 -11.74 3.71 13.04
C ALA A 129 -11.01 4.53 11.99
N HIS A 130 -9.69 4.57 12.11
CA HIS A 130 -8.80 5.50 11.48
C HIS A 130 -7.69 4.78 10.70
N SER A 131 -7.47 3.48 10.94
CA SER A 131 -6.50 2.65 10.25
C SER A 131 -7.17 1.46 9.57
N TYR A 132 -7.13 1.45 8.23
CA TYR A 132 -7.35 0.25 7.44
C TYR A 132 -6.01 -0.47 7.24
N GLU A 133 -5.99 -1.79 7.41
CA GLU A 133 -4.83 -2.65 7.20
C GLU A 133 -5.26 -3.77 6.21
N ASP A 134 -4.33 -4.29 5.40
CA ASP A 134 -4.66 -5.09 4.20
C ASP A 134 -5.27 -6.48 4.51
N ASP A 135 -5.22 -6.91 5.76
CA ASP A 135 -5.79 -8.16 6.25
C ASP A 135 -7.24 -7.99 6.75
N ILE A 136 -7.78 -6.78 6.67
CA ILE A 136 -9.20 -6.49 6.88
C ILE A 136 -9.98 -6.88 5.62
N GLU A 137 -11.07 -7.63 5.81
CA GLU A 137 -11.99 -7.94 4.71
C GLU A 137 -12.62 -6.66 4.14
N LEU A 138 -12.32 -6.36 2.86
CA LEU A 138 -12.96 -5.29 2.11
C LEU A 138 -14.48 -5.48 2.05
N ASN A 139 -15.22 -4.36 1.99
CA ASN A 139 -16.68 -4.32 1.94
C ASN A 139 -17.39 -4.92 3.17
N LYS A 140 -16.67 -5.11 4.27
CA LYS A 140 -17.26 -5.50 5.54
C LYS A 140 -17.51 -4.27 6.39
N VAL A 141 -18.77 -4.10 6.77
CA VAL A 141 -19.12 -3.12 7.80
C VAL A 141 -18.58 -3.62 9.13
N PHE A 142 -17.67 -2.85 9.74
CA PHE A 142 -17.24 -3.08 11.10
C PHE A 142 -17.74 -1.93 11.98
N CYS A 143 -18.28 -2.27 13.13
CA CYS A 143 -18.65 -1.31 14.16
C CYS A 143 -17.52 -1.29 15.17
N LEU A 144 -16.99 -0.11 15.44
CA LEU A 144 -16.06 0.06 16.55
C LEU A 144 -16.84 0.40 17.80
N ASP A 145 -16.55 -0.35 18.85
CA ASP A 145 -17.00 0.02 20.18
C ASP A 145 -16.37 1.38 20.50
N GLY A 146 -17.23 2.37 20.78
CA GLY A 146 -16.77 3.64 21.34
C GLY A 146 -16.08 3.43 22.69
N PRO A 147 -15.56 4.49 23.32
CA PRO A 147 -15.13 4.43 24.71
C PRO A 147 -16.20 3.71 25.56
N LYS A 148 -15.80 2.89 26.54
CA LYS A 148 -16.70 2.00 27.30
C LYS A 148 -17.97 2.68 27.86
N ASP A 149 -17.94 4.00 28.00
CA ASP A 149 -19.03 4.82 28.54
C ASP A 149 -19.92 5.48 27.47
N VAL A 150 -19.65 5.24 26.18
CA VAL A 150 -20.42 5.77 25.05
C VAL A 150 -21.34 4.70 24.50
N LYS A 151 -22.61 4.75 24.92
CA LYS A 151 -23.66 3.92 24.33
C LYS A 151 -23.95 4.40 22.90
N ILE A 152 -23.46 3.67 21.90
CA ILE A 152 -23.78 3.87 20.49
C ILE A 152 -25.16 3.26 20.20
N VAL A 153 -26.02 4.03 19.53
CA VAL A 153 -27.36 3.58 19.11
C VAL A 153 -27.31 3.26 17.62
N LYS A 154 -27.66 2.03 17.23
CA LYS A 154 -27.63 1.57 15.83
C LYS A 154 -28.33 2.52 14.85
N GLN A 155 -29.50 3.05 15.23
CA GLN A 155 -30.25 3.99 14.39
C GLN A 155 -29.49 5.29 14.13
N ASP A 156 -28.73 5.79 15.11
CA ASP A 156 -27.91 6.99 14.91
C ASP A 156 -26.80 6.72 13.89
N CYS A 157 -26.24 5.51 13.82
CA CYS A 157 -25.25 5.14 12.80
C CYS A 157 -25.86 4.97 11.41
N VAL A 158 -27.06 4.41 11.31
CA VAL A 158 -27.80 4.34 10.03
C VAL A 158 -28.07 5.75 9.52
N GLU A 159 -28.43 6.68 10.40
CA GLU A 159 -28.66 8.07 10.03
C GLU A 159 -27.36 8.78 9.63
N ALA A 160 -26.27 8.59 10.38
CA ALA A 160 -24.94 9.10 10.01
C ALA A 160 -24.53 8.63 8.60
N TYR A 161 -24.75 7.36 8.27
CA TYR A 161 -24.48 6.82 6.93
C TYR A 161 -25.37 7.44 5.84
N ARG A 162 -26.67 7.61 6.10
CA ARG A 162 -27.61 8.25 5.15
C ARG A 162 -27.27 9.68 4.81
N LEU A 163 -26.62 10.38 5.73
CA LEU A 163 -26.17 11.76 5.54
C LEU A 163 -24.94 11.88 4.62
N ILE A 164 -24.32 10.76 4.21
CA ILE A 164 -23.24 10.79 3.22
C ILE A 164 -23.85 11.02 1.83
N PRO A 165 -23.53 12.14 1.16
CA PRO A 165 -24.17 12.48 -0.11
C PRO A 165 -23.64 11.66 -1.28
N THR A 166 -24.48 11.49 -2.29
CA THR A 166 -24.11 10.95 -3.60
C THR A 166 -24.42 11.97 -4.70
N ASN A 167 -23.65 11.94 -5.78
CA ASN A 167 -23.94 12.73 -6.98
C ASN A 167 -25.00 12.05 -7.87
N ALA A 168 -25.37 12.69 -8.98
CA ALA A 168 -26.36 12.17 -9.92
C ALA A 168 -25.99 10.81 -10.56
N ALA A 169 -24.71 10.44 -10.55
CA ALA A 169 -24.23 9.13 -11.01
C ALA A 169 -24.19 8.07 -9.87
N GLY A 170 -24.72 8.40 -8.69
CA GLY A 170 -24.72 7.52 -7.52
C GLY A 170 -23.39 7.42 -6.79
N ARG A 171 -22.37 8.22 -7.16
CA ARG A 171 -21.04 8.17 -6.53
C ARG A 171 -21.03 8.99 -5.25
N PHE A 172 -20.42 8.46 -4.20
CA PHE A 172 -20.19 9.20 -2.96
C PHE A 172 -19.34 10.46 -3.21
N ILE A 173 -19.70 11.56 -2.55
CA ILE A 173 -18.99 12.84 -2.61
C ILE A 173 -18.79 13.40 -1.19
N SER A 174 -17.81 14.29 -1.03
CA SER A 174 -17.55 14.94 0.25
C SER A 174 -18.75 15.77 0.72
N VAL A 175 -19.01 15.76 2.03
CA VAL A 175 -20.12 16.49 2.66
C VAL A 175 -19.96 18.01 2.47
N ASP A 176 -18.76 18.53 2.68
CA ASP A 176 -18.52 19.98 2.65
C ASP A 176 -18.34 20.52 1.22
N HIS A 177 -17.58 19.80 0.39
CA HIS A 177 -17.14 20.29 -0.92
C HIS A 177 -17.90 19.69 -2.11
N HIS A 178 -18.72 18.66 -1.89
CA HIS A 178 -19.54 18.02 -2.93
C HIS A 178 -18.72 17.49 -4.13
N VAL A 179 -17.49 17.04 -3.86
CA VAL A 179 -16.58 16.46 -4.87
C VAL A 179 -16.16 15.04 -4.47
N PRO A 180 -15.83 14.16 -5.44
CA PRO A 180 -15.24 12.86 -5.13
C PRO A 180 -13.93 13.01 -4.34
N ILE A 181 -13.78 12.21 -3.29
CA ILE A 181 -12.59 12.19 -2.42
C ILE A 181 -12.32 10.76 -1.95
N ASN A 182 -11.16 10.51 -1.37
CA ASN A 182 -10.71 9.22 -0.85
C ASN A 182 -11.24 8.87 0.55
N SER A 183 -11.78 9.84 1.29
CA SER A 183 -12.34 9.62 2.62
C SER A 183 -13.51 10.57 2.87
N ILE A 184 -14.64 10.01 3.28
CA ILE A 184 -15.88 10.72 3.53
C ILE A 184 -16.43 10.27 4.87
N SER A 185 -16.68 11.23 5.75
CA SER A 185 -17.27 10.97 7.06
C SER A 185 -18.49 11.83 7.27
N SER A 186 -19.48 11.26 7.96
CA SER A 186 -20.65 11.95 8.43
C SER A 186 -20.93 11.54 9.87
N PHE A 187 -21.58 12.41 10.64
CA PHE A 187 -21.89 12.18 12.03
C PHE A 187 -23.36 12.44 12.31
N HIS A 188 -23.95 11.59 13.15
CA HIS A 188 -25.26 11.82 13.74
C HIS A 188 -25.20 11.49 15.22
N LYS A 189 -25.40 12.52 16.06
CA LYS A 189 -25.20 12.46 17.51
C LYS A 189 -23.81 11.91 17.85
N LYS A 190 -23.75 10.72 18.46
CA LYS A 190 -22.50 10.08 18.91
C LYS A 190 -21.95 9.07 17.91
N CYS A 191 -22.62 8.82 16.79
CA CYS A 191 -22.13 7.89 15.78
C CYS A 191 -21.46 8.63 14.62
N VAL A 192 -20.34 8.07 14.17
CA VAL A 192 -19.62 8.50 12.97
C VAL A 192 -19.68 7.34 11.98
N ALA A 193 -20.10 7.64 10.76
CA ALA A 193 -20.02 6.72 9.63
C ALA A 193 -18.95 7.26 8.67
N SER A 194 -18.01 6.40 8.28
CA SER A 194 -16.93 6.75 7.38
C SER A 194 -16.83 5.76 6.23
N ILE A 195 -16.53 6.26 5.04
CA ILE A 195 -16.22 5.48 3.84
C ILE A 195 -14.89 6.01 3.32
N TRP A 196 -13.90 5.15 3.17
CA TRP A 196 -12.60 5.54 2.66
C TRP A 196 -11.96 4.42 1.85
N THR A 197 -11.02 4.79 1.01
CA THR A 197 -10.15 3.88 0.26
C THR A 197 -8.81 3.77 0.98
N SER A 198 -8.16 2.62 0.88
CA SER A 198 -6.85 2.38 1.50
C SER A 198 -5.68 2.92 0.67
N ASP A 199 -5.90 3.17 -0.61
CA ASP A 199 -4.89 3.57 -1.60
C ASP A 199 -4.93 5.07 -1.96
N ASP A 200 -5.72 5.85 -1.22
CA ASP A 200 -6.03 7.26 -1.49
C ASP A 200 -6.72 7.53 -2.85
N SER A 201 -7.23 6.50 -3.52
CA SER A 201 -8.08 6.69 -4.70
C SER A 201 -9.45 7.26 -4.32
N THR A 202 -10.17 7.87 -5.25
CA THR A 202 -11.53 8.36 -4.96
C THR A 202 -12.46 7.20 -4.65
N VAL A 203 -13.30 7.33 -3.61
CA VAL A 203 -14.34 6.35 -3.28
C VAL A 203 -15.24 6.14 -4.49
N MET A 204 -15.36 4.89 -4.93
CA MET A 204 -16.33 4.47 -5.94
C MET A 204 -17.55 3.80 -5.28
N ALA A 205 -18.72 3.98 -5.87
CA ALA A 205 -19.98 3.34 -5.43
C ALA A 205 -20.15 1.96 -6.06
#